data_AF-A0A531B1E0-F1
#
_entry.id   AF-A0A531B1E0-F1
#
_cell.length_a   1.000
_cell.length_b   1.000
_cell.length_c   1.000
_cell.angle_alpha   90.00
_cell.angle_beta   90.00
_cell.angle_gamma   90.00
#
_symmetry.space_group_name_H-M   'P 1'
#
loop_
_entity.id
_entity.type
_entity.pdbx_description
1 polymer ?
#
loop_
_entity_poly.entity_id
_entity_poly.type
_entity_poly.pdbx_seq_one_letter_code
_entity_poly.pdbx_strand_id
1 'polypeptide(L)'
;MRCPYCQSEDTQVKDSRPAEDGAAIRRRRVCPDCGGRFTTFERVQLRDLVVVKKSGRKVPFDRDKLLRSVEIAVRKRNVDPERIDRAVTGIVRQLESSGETEVASGEVGRLVMEALKSLDDVAYVRFASVYRNFREAKDFHELLGELKGDEDKSEEEAG
;
A
#
# COMPACT_ATOMS: atom_id res chain seq x y z
N MET A 1 -8.79 -7.24 -21.85
CA MET A 1 -9.48 -7.17 -20.54
C MET A 1 -10.97 -7.16 -20.79
N ARG A 2 -11.75 -7.91 -19.99
CA ARG A 2 -13.21 -7.97 -20.11
C ARG A 2 -13.87 -6.69 -19.60
N CYS A 3 -15.02 -6.34 -20.17
CA CYS A 3 -15.86 -5.24 -19.72
C CYS A 3 -16.40 -5.56 -18.31
N PRO A 4 -16.22 -4.67 -17.31
CA PRO A 4 -16.71 -4.93 -15.95
C PRO A 4 -18.24 -4.89 -15.84
N TYR A 5 -18.94 -4.36 -16.85
CA TYR A 5 -20.39 -4.19 -16.85
C TYR A 5 -21.14 -5.34 -17.53
N CYS A 6 -20.67 -5.77 -18.71
CA CYS A 6 -21.34 -6.80 -19.53
C CYS A 6 -20.47 -8.02 -19.83
N GLN A 7 -19.24 -8.08 -19.29
CA GLN A 7 -18.29 -9.19 -19.48
C GLN A 7 -17.81 -9.44 -20.93
N SER A 8 -18.17 -8.57 -21.88
CA SER A 8 -17.62 -8.60 -23.25
C SER A 8 -16.09 -8.60 -23.25
N GLU A 9 -15.48 -9.38 -24.14
CA GLU A 9 -14.03 -9.46 -24.30
C GLU A 9 -13.46 -8.27 -25.09
N ASP A 10 -14.32 -7.63 -25.89
CA ASP A 10 -13.96 -6.49 -26.72
C ASP A 10 -14.06 -5.19 -25.92
N THR A 11 -12.91 -4.58 -25.64
CA THR A 11 -12.85 -3.26 -25.00
C THR A 11 -11.79 -2.40 -25.69
N GLN A 12 -12.16 -1.19 -26.08
CA GLN A 12 -11.29 -0.28 -26.83
C GLN A 12 -10.65 0.75 -25.91
N VAL A 13 -9.33 0.95 -26.04
CA VAL A 13 -8.61 2.04 -25.39
C VAL A 13 -8.88 3.34 -26.15
N LYS A 14 -9.31 4.40 -25.45
CA LYS A 14 -9.60 5.72 -26.03
C LYS A 14 -8.60 6.80 -25.62
N ASP A 15 -8.04 6.69 -24.43
CA ASP A 15 -7.04 7.60 -23.89
C ASP A 15 -6.00 6.80 -23.11
N SER A 16 -4.73 7.16 -23.24
CA SER A 16 -3.62 6.51 -22.55
C SER A 16 -2.61 7.56 -22.15
N ARG A 17 -2.37 7.70 -20.85
CA ARG A 17 -1.45 8.69 -20.29
C ARG A 17 -0.68 8.16 -19.09
N PRO A 18 0.53 8.68 -18.82
CA PRO A 18 1.25 8.39 -17.59
C PRO A 18 0.41 8.77 -16.35
N ALA A 19 0.55 8.00 -15.28
CA ALA A 19 -0.02 8.25 -13.97
C ALA A 19 0.98 7.77 -12.90
N GLU A 20 0.70 8.10 -11.62
CA GLU A 20 1.56 7.73 -10.48
C GLU A 20 3.03 8.16 -10.69
N ASP A 21 3.26 9.41 -11.09
CA ASP A 21 4.60 9.95 -11.39
C ASP A 21 5.40 9.08 -12.39
N GLY A 22 4.70 8.52 -13.38
CA GLY A 22 5.28 7.65 -14.41
C GLY A 22 5.41 6.18 -14.02
N ALA A 23 4.97 5.80 -12.81
CA ALA A 23 4.97 4.40 -12.37
C ALA A 23 3.88 3.55 -13.02
N ALA A 24 2.86 4.17 -13.61
CA ALA A 24 1.72 3.49 -14.21
C ALA A 24 1.26 4.15 -15.51
N ILE A 25 0.60 3.36 -16.36
CA ILE A 25 -0.16 3.85 -17.51
C ILE A 25 -1.65 3.77 -17.19
N ARG A 26 -2.29 4.94 -17.10
CA ARG A 26 -3.74 5.05 -16.97
C ARG A 26 -4.37 4.98 -18.36
N ARG A 27 -5.27 4.02 -18.58
CA ARG A 27 -6.03 3.87 -19.83
C ARG A 27 -7.51 4.06 -19.61
N ARG A 28 -8.15 4.93 -20.39
CA ARG A 28 -9.61 5.03 -20.48
C ARG A 28 -10.10 4.03 -21.52
N ARG A 29 -10.96 3.10 -21.12
CA ARG A 29 -11.55 2.07 -21.99
C ARG A 29 -13.04 2.30 -22.19
N VAL A 30 -13.54 1.88 -23.35
CA VAL A 30 -14.97 1.86 -23.69
C VAL A 30 -15.34 0.49 -24.25
N CYS A 31 -16.44 -0.07 -23.75
CA CYS A 31 -17.05 -1.29 -24.29
C CYS A 31 -17.92 -0.93 -25.50
N PRO A 32 -17.73 -1.54 -26.68
CA PRO A 32 -18.59 -1.31 -27.84
C PRO A 32 -19.99 -1.90 -27.64
N ASP A 33 -20.13 -3.01 -26.91
CA ASP A 33 -21.41 -3.73 -26.78
C ASP A 33 -22.40 -3.04 -25.84
N CYS A 34 -21.91 -2.49 -24.73
CA CYS A 34 -22.76 -1.86 -23.70
C CYS A 34 -22.49 -0.36 -23.52
N GLY A 35 -21.56 0.23 -24.28
CA GLY A 35 -21.15 1.64 -24.14
C GLY A 35 -20.40 1.99 -22.85
N GLY A 36 -20.17 1.01 -21.96
CA GLY A 36 -19.60 1.23 -20.63
C GLY A 36 -18.20 1.82 -20.68
N ARG A 37 -17.95 2.88 -19.90
CA ARG A 37 -16.66 3.57 -19.84
C ARG A 37 -15.97 3.34 -18.51
N PHE A 38 -14.75 2.85 -18.53
CA PHE A 38 -13.99 2.54 -17.30
C PHE A 38 -12.51 2.85 -17.46
N THR A 39 -11.79 2.89 -16.34
CA THR A 39 -10.36 3.22 -16.31
C THR A 39 -9.59 2.01 -15.83
N THR A 40 -8.47 1.71 -16.48
CA THR A 40 -7.55 0.66 -16.05
C THR A 40 -6.18 1.27 -15.78
N PHE A 41 -5.46 0.75 -14.81
CA PHE A 41 -4.08 1.11 -14.54
C PHE A 41 -3.19 -0.09 -14.87
N GLU A 42 -2.24 0.10 -15.77
CA GLU A 42 -1.21 -0.89 -16.08
C GLU A 42 0.08 -0.47 -15.35
N ARG A 43 0.70 -1.40 -14.64
CA ARG A 43 1.90 -1.17 -13.85
C ARG A 43 2.96 -2.18 -14.27
N VAL A 44 4.23 -1.77 -14.22
CA VAL A 44 5.34 -2.70 -14.39
C VAL A 44 5.38 -3.59 -13.15
N GLN A 45 5.26 -4.90 -13.34
CA GLN A 45 5.49 -5.88 -12.30
C GLN A 45 6.86 -6.50 -12.56
N LEU A 46 7.84 -6.20 -11.70
CA LEU A 46 9.22 -6.61 -11.94
C LEU A 46 9.44 -8.07 -11.54
N ARG A 47 8.77 -8.53 -10.48
CA ARG A 47 8.94 -9.88 -9.93
C ARG A 47 7.65 -10.42 -9.31
N ASP A 48 7.49 -11.74 -9.39
CA ASP A 48 6.48 -12.46 -8.61
C ASP A 48 6.99 -12.65 -7.19
N LEU A 49 6.48 -11.83 -6.27
CA LEU A 49 6.81 -11.89 -4.86
C LEU A 49 5.86 -12.85 -4.12
N VAL A 50 6.42 -13.61 -3.19
CA VAL A 50 5.67 -14.50 -2.28
C VAL A 50 5.86 -14.02 -0.86
N VAL A 51 4.77 -13.85 -0.12
CA VAL A 51 4.80 -13.50 1.29
C VAL A 51 4.77 -14.76 2.16
N VAL A 52 5.81 -14.94 2.98
CA VAL A 52 5.90 -16.00 3.98
C VAL A 52 5.24 -15.50 5.29
N LYS A 53 4.10 -16.09 5.66
CA LYS A 53 3.38 -15.72 6.90
C LYS A 53 4.11 -16.22 8.13
N LYS A 54 3.80 -15.65 9.31
CA LYS A 54 4.32 -16.13 10.61
C LYS A 54 4.10 -17.63 10.85
N SER A 55 3.06 -18.21 10.27
CA SER A 55 2.77 -19.65 10.33
C SER A 55 3.60 -20.50 9.35
N GLY A 56 4.49 -19.91 8.55
CA GLY A 56 5.22 -20.56 7.47
C GLY A 56 4.44 -20.67 6.16
N ARG A 57 3.13 -20.36 6.15
CA ARG A 57 2.31 -20.40 4.94
C ARG A 57 2.80 -19.38 3.90
N LYS A 58 3.01 -19.83 2.67
CA LYS A 58 3.36 -19.00 1.52
C LYS A 58 2.10 -18.56 0.77
N VAL A 59 2.01 -17.28 0.43
CA VAL A 59 0.93 -16.73 -0.39
C VAL A 59 1.52 -15.72 -1.38
N PRO A 60 0.98 -15.59 -2.60
CA PRO A 60 1.40 -14.53 -3.51
C PRO A 60 1.24 -13.16 -2.83
N PHE A 61 2.21 -12.28 -3.08
CA PHE A 61 2.07 -10.86 -2.73
C PHE A 61 0.92 -10.26 -3.54
N ASP A 62 0.12 -9.44 -2.87
CA ASP A 62 -1.06 -8.81 -3.44
C ASP A 62 -1.03 -7.33 -3.06
N ARG A 63 -0.78 -6.46 -4.06
CA ARG A 63 -0.74 -5.01 -3.88
C ARG A 63 -2.09 -4.45 -3.41
N ASP A 64 -3.20 -4.98 -3.91
CA ASP A 64 -4.54 -4.49 -3.53
C ASP A 64 -4.87 -4.89 -2.10
N LYS A 65 -4.35 -6.03 -1.63
CA LYS A 65 -4.40 -6.39 -0.20
C LYS A 65 -3.56 -5.44 0.65
N LEU A 66 -2.36 -5.06 0.19
CA LEU A 66 -1.52 -4.07 0.88
C LEU A 66 -2.22 -2.72 0.97
N LEU A 67 -2.72 -2.20 -0.17
CA LEU A 67 -3.44 -0.93 -0.24
C LEU A 67 -4.63 -0.90 0.71
N ARG A 68 -5.51 -1.90 0.66
CA ARG A 68 -6.66 -2.00 1.58
C ARG A 68 -6.23 -2.00 3.05
N SER A 69 -5.12 -2.66 3.37
CA SER A 69 -4.60 -2.67 4.74
C SER A 69 -4.15 -1.29 5.21
N VAL A 70 -3.54 -0.49 4.32
CA VAL A 70 -3.14 0.90 4.59
C VAL A 70 -4.38 1.80 4.70
N GLU A 71 -5.33 1.67 3.79
CA GLU A 71 -6.60 2.42 3.80
C GLU A 71 -7.40 2.22 5.10
N ILE A 72 -7.41 1.00 5.64
CA ILE A 72 -8.04 0.70 6.92
C ILE A 72 -7.36 1.47 8.06
N ALA A 73 -6.02 1.55 8.07
CA ALA A 73 -5.27 2.25 9.10
C ALA A 73 -5.58 3.76 9.09
N VAL A 74 -5.59 4.38 7.91
CA VAL A 74 -5.83 5.82 7.72
C VAL A 74 -7.33 6.20 7.68
N ARG A 75 -8.24 5.26 7.91
CA ARG A 75 -9.69 5.52 7.83
C ARG A 75 -10.11 6.67 8.77
N LYS A 76 -10.90 7.62 8.25
CA LYS A 76 -11.31 8.86 8.98
C LYS A 76 -10.13 9.76 9.40
N ARG A 77 -8.98 9.64 8.73
CA ARG A 77 -7.87 10.60 8.84
C ARG A 77 -7.87 11.50 7.61
N ASN A 78 -7.31 12.70 7.75
CA ASN A 78 -7.18 13.64 6.64
C ASN A 78 -5.88 13.37 5.88
N VAL A 79 -5.77 12.18 5.26
CA VAL A 79 -4.62 11.79 4.46
C VAL A 79 -5.04 11.79 2.99
N ASP A 80 -4.27 12.50 2.17
CA ASP A 80 -4.47 12.58 0.73
C ASP A 80 -4.39 11.17 0.09
N PRO A 81 -5.42 10.72 -0.65
CA PRO A 81 -5.38 9.45 -1.38
C PRO A 81 -4.14 9.27 -2.25
N GLU A 82 -3.63 10.33 -2.88
CA GLU A 82 -2.43 10.24 -3.72
C GLU A 82 -1.17 9.96 -2.89
N ARG A 83 -1.12 10.43 -1.62
CA ARG A 83 -0.02 10.07 -0.71
C ARG A 83 -0.09 8.60 -0.30
N ILE A 84 -1.29 8.04 -0.13
CA ILE A 84 -1.49 6.61 0.17
C ILE A 84 -1.00 5.76 -1.00
N ASP A 85 -1.42 6.08 -2.22
CA ASP A 85 -0.99 5.35 -3.42
C ASP A 85 0.52 5.41 -3.62
N ARG A 86 1.14 6.59 -3.41
CA ARG A 86 2.60 6.75 -3.47
C ARG A 86 3.31 5.93 -2.42
N ALA A 87 2.82 5.90 -1.18
CA ALA A 87 3.38 5.08 -0.11
C ALA A 87 3.33 3.58 -0.46
N VAL A 88 2.19 3.08 -0.94
CA VAL A 88 2.04 1.68 -1.37
C VAL A 88 2.96 1.36 -2.55
N THR A 89 3.04 2.23 -3.55
CA THR A 89 3.96 2.05 -4.68
C THR A 89 5.43 2.08 -4.23
N GLY A 90 5.79 2.92 -3.26
CA GLY A 90 7.11 2.93 -2.64
C GLY A 90 7.46 1.61 -1.95
N ILE A 91 6.55 1.07 -1.14
CA ILE A 91 6.72 -0.23 -0.47
C ILE A 91 6.91 -1.35 -1.49
N VAL A 92 6.07 -1.41 -2.53
CA VAL A 92 6.19 -2.43 -3.59
C VAL A 92 7.56 -2.34 -4.27
N ARG A 93 7.99 -1.13 -4.63
CA ARG A 93 9.32 -0.91 -5.25
C ARG A 93 10.45 -1.38 -4.34
N GLN A 94 10.39 -1.08 -3.05
CA GLN A 94 11.41 -1.53 -2.10
C GLN A 94 11.47 -3.06 -2.03
N LEU A 95 10.30 -3.71 -1.93
CA LEU A 95 10.20 -5.17 -1.94
C LEU A 95 10.76 -5.77 -3.24
N GLU A 96 10.43 -5.24 -4.40
CA GLU A 96 10.95 -5.71 -5.69
C GLU A 96 12.47 -5.48 -5.82
N SER A 97 12.97 -4.35 -5.30
CA SER A 97 14.39 -3.97 -5.36
C SER A 97 15.28 -4.77 -4.41
N SER A 98 14.69 -5.42 -3.38
CA SER A 98 15.42 -6.26 -2.42
C SER A 98 16.16 -7.42 -3.07
N GLY A 99 15.72 -7.84 -4.26
CA GLY A 99 16.29 -8.99 -4.95
C GLY A 99 15.72 -10.34 -4.49
N GLU A 100 14.88 -10.35 -3.45
CA GLU A 100 14.24 -11.55 -2.91
C GLU A 100 12.96 -11.89 -3.67
N THR A 101 12.63 -13.18 -3.77
CA THR A 101 11.34 -13.67 -4.28
C THR A 101 10.39 -14.08 -3.15
N GLU A 102 10.93 -14.37 -1.97
CA GLU A 102 10.16 -14.73 -0.78
C GLU A 102 10.42 -13.72 0.33
N VAL A 103 9.39 -12.97 0.70
CA VAL A 103 9.50 -11.92 1.73
C VAL A 103 8.72 -12.32 2.97
N ALA A 104 9.34 -12.19 4.14
CA ALA A 104 8.63 -12.40 5.39
C ALA A 104 7.48 -11.39 5.55
N SER A 105 6.32 -11.85 6.02
CA SER A 105 5.19 -10.96 6.32
C SER A 105 5.52 -9.89 7.35
N GLY A 106 6.57 -10.13 8.15
CA GLY A 106 7.05 -9.15 9.10
C GLY A 106 7.74 -7.97 8.43
N GLU A 107 8.49 -8.22 7.36
CA GLU A 107 9.16 -7.16 6.59
C GLU A 107 8.14 -6.26 5.88
N VAL A 108 7.12 -6.85 5.26
CA VAL A 108 5.99 -6.09 4.69
C VAL A 108 5.33 -5.21 5.75
N GLY A 109 5.11 -5.74 6.97
CA GLY A 109 4.53 -4.98 8.08
C GLY A 109 5.44 -3.85 8.57
N ARG A 110 6.76 -4.06 8.61
CA ARG A 110 7.75 -3.05 8.95
C ARG A 110 7.71 -1.87 7.97
N LEU A 111 7.71 -2.16 6.67
CA LEU A 111 7.62 -1.13 5.63
C LEU A 111 6.32 -0.33 5.69
N VAL A 112 5.20 -0.98 6.00
CA VAL A 112 3.92 -0.28 6.20
C VAL A 112 3.96 0.62 7.43
N MET A 113 4.53 0.14 8.55
CA MET A 113 4.69 0.95 9.76
C MET A 113 5.53 2.19 9.50
N GLU A 114 6.66 2.05 8.80
CA GLU A 114 7.55 3.15 8.41
C GLU A 114 6.82 4.19 7.53
N ALA A 115 6.10 3.71 6.51
CA ALA A 115 5.30 4.58 5.66
C ALA A 115 4.19 5.30 6.44
N LEU A 116 3.46 4.59 7.31
CA LEU A 116 2.38 5.19 8.10
C LEU A 116 2.90 6.20 9.12
N LYS A 117 4.07 5.97 9.73
CA LYS A 117 4.71 6.92 10.66
C LYS A 117 4.94 8.27 9.97
N SER A 118 5.33 8.28 8.70
CA SER A 118 5.49 9.51 7.90
C SER A 118 4.18 10.16 7.42
N LEU A 119 3.06 9.43 7.48
CA LEU A 119 1.77 9.88 6.97
C LEU A 119 0.87 10.42 8.08
N ASP A 120 0.74 9.67 9.19
CA ASP A 120 -0.17 9.96 10.28
C ASP A 120 0.08 9.05 11.50
N ASP A 121 0.39 9.65 12.66
CA ASP A 121 0.71 8.89 13.89
C ASP A 121 -0.44 8.01 14.38
N VAL A 122 -1.68 8.48 14.24
CA VAL A 122 -2.85 7.71 14.66
C VAL A 122 -3.04 6.49 13.77
N ALA A 123 -2.80 6.62 12.46
CA ALA A 123 -2.81 5.50 11.54
C ALA A 123 -1.68 4.49 11.85
N TYR A 124 -0.48 4.98 12.17
CA TYR A 124 0.63 4.15 12.65
C TYR A 124 0.22 3.33 13.88
N VAL A 125 -0.32 3.97 14.93
CA VAL A 125 -0.77 3.29 16.16
C VAL A 125 -1.82 2.21 15.86
N ARG A 126 -2.81 2.52 15.01
CA ARG A 126 -3.86 1.56 14.63
C ARG A 126 -3.33 0.36 13.86
N PHE A 127 -2.38 0.59 12.95
CA PHE A 127 -1.78 -0.52 12.21
C PHE A 127 -0.92 -1.38 13.13
N ALA A 128 -0.11 -0.74 13.98
CA ALA A 128 0.75 -1.42 14.92
C ALA A 128 -0.05 -2.26 15.94
N SER A 129 -1.25 -1.84 16.32
CA SER A 129 -2.08 -2.60 17.26
C SER A 129 -2.52 -3.96 16.75
N VAL A 130 -2.79 -4.06 15.45
CA VAL A 130 -3.10 -5.34 14.80
C VAL A 130 -1.82 -6.13 14.53
N TYR A 131 -0.75 -5.46 14.10
CA TYR A 131 0.47 -6.11 13.63
C TYR A 131 1.36 -6.67 14.76
N ARG A 132 1.57 -5.90 15.83
CA ARG A 132 2.37 -6.30 17.00
C ARG A 132 1.58 -7.21 17.96
N ASN A 133 0.29 -7.46 17.69
CA ASN A 133 -0.57 -8.34 18.48
C ASN A 133 -0.55 -7.99 19.97
N PHE A 134 -0.80 -6.71 20.28
CA PHE A 134 -0.77 -6.21 21.65
C PHE A 134 -1.70 -7.00 22.54
N ARG A 135 -1.16 -7.48 23.66
CA ARG A 135 -1.91 -8.25 24.65
C ARG A 135 -2.22 -7.41 25.87
N GLU A 136 -1.39 -6.39 26.14
CA GLU A 136 -1.42 -5.63 27.38
C GLU A 136 -1.30 -4.12 27.13
N ALA A 137 -1.83 -3.32 28.07
CA ALA A 137 -1.74 -1.86 28.01
C ALA A 137 -0.29 -1.33 28.03
N LYS A 138 0.65 -2.12 28.57
CA LYS A 138 2.07 -1.79 28.57
C LYS A 138 2.64 -1.70 27.14
N ASP A 139 2.21 -2.59 26.26
CA ASP A 139 2.68 -2.60 24.87
C ASP A 139 2.29 -1.31 24.12
N PHE A 140 1.13 -0.73 24.47
CA PHE A 140 0.69 0.57 23.96
C PHE A 140 1.54 1.72 24.51
N HIS A 141 1.91 1.68 25.79
CA HIS A 141 2.78 2.70 26.38
C HIS A 141 4.17 2.74 25.73
N GLU A 142 4.76 1.57 25.46
CA GLU A 142 6.04 1.48 24.76
C GLU A 142 5.95 2.08 23.35
N LEU A 143 4.88 1.77 22.61
CA LEU A 143 4.67 2.31 21.26
C LEU A 143 4.45 3.84 21.27
N LEU A 144 3.72 4.37 22.25
CA LEU A 144 3.57 5.82 22.39
C LEU A 144 4.89 6.50 22.76
N GLY A 145 5.78 5.81 23.47
CA GLY A 145 7.15 6.26 23.73
C GLY A 145 7.99 6.37 22.45
N GLU A 146 7.86 5.42 21.52
CA GLU A 146 8.54 5.46 20.20
C GLU A 146 8.10 6.64 19.31
N LEU A 147 6.92 7.21 19.56
CA LEU A 147 6.42 8.40 18.86
C LEU A 147 7.01 9.68 19.48
N LYS A 148 6.92 9.82 20.81
CA LYS A 148 7.46 10.98 21.54
C LYS A 148 8.97 11.18 21.33
N GLY A 149 9.74 10.09 21.35
CA GLY A 149 11.19 10.16 21.19
C GLY A 149 11.66 10.63 19.80
N ASP A 150 10.79 10.62 18.79
CA ASP A 150 11.11 11.19 17.46
C ASP A 150 10.64 12.65 17.33
N GLU A 151 9.58 13.06 18.04
CA GLU A 151 9.18 14.48 18.15
C GLU A 151 10.32 15.31 18.76
N ASP A 152 10.87 14.86 19.90
CA ASP A 152 11.99 15.55 20.59
C ASP A 152 13.25 15.66 19.70
N LYS A 153 13.56 14.64 18.89
CA LYS A 153 14.71 14.67 17.97
C LYS A 153 14.51 15.64 16.80
N SER A 154 13.29 15.72 16.28
CA SER A 154 12.96 16.65 15.20
C SER A 154 13.01 18.11 15.64
N GLU A 155 12.77 18.38 16.93
CA GLU A 155 12.91 19.72 17.52
C GLU A 155 14.39 20.09 17.79
N GLU A 156 15.22 19.14 18.23
CA GLU A 156 16.68 19.36 18.41
C GLU A 156 17.45 19.58 17.10
N GLU A 157 17.05 18.96 15.99
CA GLU A 157 17.71 19.16 14.67
C GLU A 157 17.27 20.45 13.97
N ALA A 158 16.17 21.07 14.41
CA ALA A 158 15.63 22.31 13.85
C ALA A 158 16.04 23.59 14.62
N GLY A 159 16.69 23.44 15.78
CA GLY A 159 17.19 24.53 16.64
C GLY A 159 18.66 24.85 16.42
#